data_AF-A0A317XL64-F1
#
_entry.id   AF-A0A317XL64-F1
#
_cell.length_a   1.000
_cell.length_b   1.000
_cell.length_c   1.000
_cell.angle_alpha   90.00
_cell.angle_beta   90.00
_cell.angle_gamma   90.00
#
_symmetry.space_group_name_H-M   'P 1'
#
loop_
_entity.id
_entity.type
_entity.pdbx_description
1 polymer ?
#
loop_
_entity_poly.entity_id
_entity_poly.type
_entity_poly.pdbx_seq_one_letter_code
_entity_poly.pdbx_strand_id
1 'polypeptide(L)'
;MTTSIHATHHLFVPAAGSVPLPIWAAAVPPLTYYLALFLLPPLSKTVSKPLRRLASLSRVVLACISTYTFAVLPFKYYYPGSAVLTYQLGLVGWYGASRVIDVFFLSYPRVPRRIHIANPTSAGGAGGRKGEHVGVRHPYPSGSNESWKTEPLPKTFLSFERAWWALDLMISMRGIGWDFASADVRHDSHPWQPPSSAQMRRAMLKLLPILIGCIWTMHEFHPKHVAAVNPSILELEPIRRIIFVAATGISLYTMFDFGYTLTGAVALPMLHDAAHAAANHQSSKKPRAKQTGSRTDRLKQQAAQQATEDSETETEDEAPESLRVRQEKAQQLSLRNIDFFPLLNPAGFTKATTVRRFWSYAWHRLFGRPFGVYGILPFTYVAYVVEDLWQGKFNDPQRKKARREIWPSYHPDPMRSLERGRADWAKVLGAFTASGIIHAVSERAALGGRVAVPVTNVWLAKDHAKGMGHELNAHPTLSLKSLLRLSPLQFVPPISGAGEFSFFFLNGIAVVIEGAVARFVTQRRKRSNNGKWFDMWYDTPISVLWTLTVLLFTGQAFVEGWIRSGISRELGLIFD
;
A
#
# COMPACT_ATOMS: atom_id res chain seq x y z
N MET A 1 24.72 -32.03 20.62
CA MET A 1 24.31 -31.01 19.62
C MET A 1 23.34 -31.64 18.59
N THR A 2 22.20 -32.18 19.03
CA THR A 2 21.27 -32.94 18.15
C THR A 2 19.81 -32.87 18.62
N THR A 3 19.38 -31.74 19.21
CA THR A 3 18.02 -31.62 19.80
C THR A 3 17.26 -30.33 19.40
N SER A 4 17.58 -29.70 18.26
CA SER A 4 16.86 -28.51 17.77
C SER A 4 16.06 -28.73 16.48
N ILE A 5 16.24 -29.86 15.79
CA ILE A 5 15.65 -30.08 14.45
C ILE A 5 14.16 -30.52 14.50
N HIS A 6 13.65 -30.97 15.66
CA HIS A 6 12.28 -31.49 15.75
C HIS A 6 11.18 -30.49 16.14
N ALA A 7 11.50 -29.33 16.72
CA ALA A 7 10.46 -28.42 17.22
C ALA A 7 9.75 -27.59 16.12
N THR A 8 10.45 -27.25 15.04
CA THR A 8 9.92 -26.34 14.00
C THR A 8 9.10 -27.05 12.90
N HIS A 9 9.26 -28.37 12.73
CA HIS A 9 8.48 -29.16 11.76
C HIS A 9 6.98 -29.24 12.09
N HIS A 10 6.57 -28.84 13.31
CA HIS A 10 5.18 -28.90 13.75
C HIS A 10 4.39 -27.58 13.58
N LEU A 11 5.04 -26.48 13.20
CA LEU A 11 4.39 -25.16 13.14
C LEU A 11 3.83 -24.83 11.77
N PHE A 12 4.55 -25.20 10.71
CA PHE A 12 4.20 -24.89 9.33
C PHE A 12 4.41 -26.11 8.45
N VAL A 13 3.39 -26.46 7.67
CA VAL A 13 3.46 -27.53 6.67
C VAL A 13 3.34 -26.90 5.28
N PRO A 14 4.38 -26.94 4.44
CA PRO A 14 4.35 -26.36 3.11
C PRO A 14 3.39 -27.12 2.18
N ALA A 15 2.98 -26.44 1.10
CA ALA A 15 2.16 -27.06 0.06
C ALA A 15 2.91 -28.21 -0.63
N ALA A 16 2.18 -29.25 -1.00
CA ALA A 16 2.75 -30.34 -1.79
C ALA A 16 3.29 -29.78 -3.13
N GLY A 17 4.59 -29.98 -3.38
CA GLY A 17 5.26 -29.50 -4.59
C GLY A 17 5.80 -28.07 -4.53
N SER A 18 5.63 -27.33 -3.42
CA SER A 18 6.38 -26.09 -3.22
C SER A 18 7.80 -26.37 -2.73
N VAL A 19 8.72 -25.44 -2.99
CA VAL A 19 10.14 -25.56 -2.63
C VAL A 19 10.58 -24.40 -1.73
N PRO A 20 11.59 -24.58 -0.88
CA PRO A 20 12.20 -23.49 -0.12
C PRO A 20 12.54 -22.31 -1.03
N LEU A 21 12.21 -21.07 -0.61
CA LEU A 21 12.46 -19.86 -1.39
C LEU A 21 13.97 -19.68 -1.63
N PRO A 22 14.49 -19.88 -2.85
CA PRO A 22 15.88 -19.60 -3.14
C PRO A 22 16.11 -18.09 -3.31
N ILE A 23 17.35 -17.63 -3.10
CA ILE A 23 17.73 -16.21 -3.21
C ILE A 23 17.32 -15.61 -4.56
N TRP A 24 17.51 -16.35 -5.65
CA TRP A 24 17.16 -15.86 -6.98
C TRP A 24 15.64 -15.67 -7.15
N ALA A 25 14.80 -16.51 -6.53
CA ALA A 25 13.35 -16.37 -6.64
C ALA A 25 12.85 -15.16 -5.83
N ALA A 26 13.57 -14.78 -4.76
CA ALA A 26 13.33 -13.55 -4.03
C ALA A 26 13.80 -12.31 -4.83
N ALA A 27 14.93 -12.41 -5.53
CA ALA A 27 15.56 -11.27 -6.21
C ALA A 27 15.00 -10.98 -7.61
N VAL A 28 14.67 -12.01 -8.40
CA VAL A 28 14.25 -11.85 -9.81
C VAL A 28 12.99 -10.98 -9.98
N PRO A 29 11.89 -11.17 -9.22
CA PRO A 29 10.69 -10.36 -9.40
C PRO A 29 10.93 -8.83 -9.25
N PRO A 30 11.55 -8.33 -8.16
CA PRO A 30 11.82 -6.90 -8.02
C PRO A 30 12.92 -6.40 -8.96
N LEU A 31 13.95 -7.20 -9.28
CA LEU A 31 15.00 -6.78 -10.23
C LEU A 31 14.45 -6.60 -11.66
N THR A 32 13.65 -7.55 -12.13
CA THR A 32 13.02 -7.45 -13.46
C THR A 32 11.99 -6.32 -13.51
N TYR A 33 11.27 -6.06 -12.41
CA TYR A 33 10.41 -4.88 -12.29
C TYR A 33 11.22 -3.58 -12.41
N TYR A 34 12.31 -3.46 -11.64
CA TYR A 34 13.19 -2.29 -11.66
C TYR A 34 13.75 -2.03 -13.07
N LEU A 35 14.24 -3.07 -13.74
CA LEU A 35 14.76 -2.97 -15.11
C LEU A 35 13.67 -2.60 -16.12
N ALA A 36 12.45 -3.11 -15.95
CA ALA A 36 11.31 -2.70 -16.77
C ALA A 36 10.98 -1.21 -16.54
N LEU A 37 11.01 -0.73 -15.30
CA LEU A 37 10.78 0.67 -14.97
C LEU A 37 11.87 1.56 -15.55
N PHE A 38 13.13 1.15 -15.49
CA PHE A 38 14.24 1.86 -16.11
C PHE A 38 14.00 2.11 -17.62
N LEU A 39 13.43 1.13 -18.31
CA LEU A 39 13.08 1.22 -19.73
C LEU A 39 11.72 1.87 -20.02
N LEU A 40 10.93 2.21 -18.98
CA LEU A 40 9.58 2.75 -19.13
C LEU A 40 9.55 4.16 -19.77
N PRO A 41 10.39 5.14 -19.36
CA PRO A 41 10.41 6.46 -19.98
C PRO A 41 10.92 6.40 -21.42
N PRO A 42 10.32 7.18 -22.34
CA PRO A 42 10.71 7.17 -23.74
C PRO A 42 12.17 7.60 -23.93
N LEU A 43 12.87 6.93 -24.84
CA LEU A 43 14.23 7.30 -25.23
C LEU A 43 14.22 8.51 -26.17
N SER A 44 15.28 9.31 -26.10
CA SER A 44 15.48 10.45 -27.00
C SER A 44 15.36 10.05 -28.48
N LYS A 45 14.89 10.99 -29.32
CA LYS A 45 14.82 10.81 -30.78
C LYS A 45 16.21 10.64 -31.41
N THR A 46 17.26 11.08 -30.73
CA THR A 46 18.67 10.88 -31.14
C THR A 46 19.09 9.41 -31.09
N VAL A 47 18.37 8.57 -30.35
CA VAL A 47 18.62 7.13 -30.30
C VAL A 47 18.02 6.44 -31.53
N SER A 48 18.77 5.52 -32.13
CA SER A 48 18.37 4.80 -33.34
C SER A 48 17.01 4.10 -33.17
N LYS A 49 16.20 4.09 -34.23
CA LYS A 49 14.90 3.40 -34.25
C LYS A 49 14.98 1.92 -33.80
N PRO A 50 15.96 1.10 -34.26
CA PRO A 50 16.05 -0.30 -33.81
C PRO A 50 16.31 -0.40 -32.30
N LEU A 51 17.18 0.44 -31.73
CA LEU A 51 17.46 0.41 -30.29
C LEU A 51 16.24 0.82 -29.46
N ARG A 52 15.45 1.78 -29.94
CA ARG A 52 14.17 2.16 -29.31
C ARG A 52 13.13 1.04 -29.34
N ARG A 53 13.03 0.31 -30.44
CA ARG A 53 12.16 -0.87 -30.56
C ARG A 53 12.61 -1.98 -29.63
N LEU A 54 13.92 -2.26 -29.60
CA LEU A 54 14.50 -3.26 -28.69
C LEU A 54 14.23 -2.90 -27.23
N ALA A 55 14.48 -1.65 -26.81
CA ALA A 55 14.17 -1.20 -25.46
C ALA A 55 12.68 -1.36 -25.10
N SER A 56 11.78 -1.04 -26.03
CA SER A 56 10.34 -1.24 -25.82
C SER A 56 9.96 -2.71 -25.70
N LEU A 57 10.57 -3.59 -26.51
CA LEU A 57 10.34 -5.03 -26.44
C LEU A 57 10.87 -5.60 -25.12
N SER A 58 12.12 -5.27 -24.77
CA SER A 58 12.76 -5.69 -23.52
C SER A 58 11.95 -5.23 -22.30
N ARG A 59 11.42 -4.00 -22.31
CA ARG A 59 10.52 -3.50 -21.27
C ARG A 59 9.30 -4.40 -21.07
N VAL A 60 8.62 -4.77 -22.16
CA VAL A 60 7.41 -5.62 -22.08
C VAL A 60 7.78 -7.03 -21.60
N VAL A 61 8.84 -7.62 -22.12
CA VAL A 61 9.32 -8.94 -21.70
C VAL A 61 9.67 -8.95 -20.21
N LEU A 62 10.43 -7.95 -19.74
CA LEU A 62 10.80 -7.82 -18.31
C LEU A 62 9.57 -7.61 -17.43
N ALA A 63 8.60 -6.80 -17.87
CA ALA A 63 7.34 -6.64 -17.15
C ALA A 63 6.54 -7.95 -17.08
N CYS A 64 6.44 -8.71 -18.17
CA CYS A 64 5.79 -10.03 -18.17
C CYS A 64 6.49 -11.02 -17.23
N ILE A 65 7.83 -11.09 -17.26
CA ILE A 65 8.62 -11.93 -16.35
C ILE A 65 8.37 -11.52 -14.90
N SER A 66 8.41 -10.22 -14.60
CA SER A 66 8.17 -9.72 -13.26
C SER A 66 6.75 -10.06 -12.78
N THR A 67 5.73 -9.81 -13.59
CA THR A 67 4.34 -10.18 -13.27
C THR A 67 4.20 -11.67 -12.98
N TYR A 68 4.74 -12.54 -13.84
CA TYR A 68 4.66 -13.99 -13.66
C TYR A 68 5.39 -14.44 -12.39
N THR A 69 6.63 -13.99 -12.20
CA THR A 69 7.46 -14.41 -11.06
C THR A 69 6.91 -13.91 -9.72
N PHE A 70 6.34 -12.71 -9.67
CA PHE A 70 5.58 -12.23 -8.52
C PHE A 70 4.32 -13.07 -8.27
N ALA A 71 3.49 -13.32 -9.30
CA ALA A 71 2.21 -14.02 -9.15
C ALA A 71 2.37 -15.47 -8.69
N VAL A 72 3.45 -16.14 -9.11
CA VAL A 72 3.75 -17.55 -8.79
C VAL A 72 4.38 -17.71 -7.40
N LEU A 73 4.93 -16.64 -6.82
CA LEU A 73 5.67 -16.65 -5.56
C LEU A 73 4.98 -17.45 -4.44
N PRO A 74 3.70 -17.20 -4.08
CA PRO A 74 3.02 -17.93 -3.00
C PRO A 74 2.68 -19.39 -3.31
N PHE A 75 2.70 -19.79 -4.58
CA PHE A 75 2.28 -21.13 -5.00
C PHE A 75 3.46 -22.07 -5.16
N LYS A 76 4.61 -21.53 -5.59
CA LYS A 76 5.81 -22.32 -5.87
C LYS A 76 6.80 -22.33 -4.71
N TYR A 77 6.81 -21.29 -3.87
CA TYR A 77 7.82 -21.14 -2.82
C TYR A 77 7.20 -21.00 -1.44
N TYR A 78 7.98 -21.37 -0.43
CA TYR A 78 7.70 -21.11 0.98
C TYR A 78 8.96 -20.67 1.71
N TYR A 79 8.80 -20.00 2.85
CA TYR A 79 9.93 -19.69 3.72
C TYR A 79 10.14 -20.84 4.72
N PRO A 80 11.31 -21.51 4.74
CA PRO A 80 11.56 -22.63 5.64
C PRO A 80 11.37 -22.24 7.11
N GLY A 81 10.48 -22.96 7.80
CA GLY A 81 10.24 -22.78 9.23
C GLY A 81 9.39 -21.56 9.63
N SER A 82 8.80 -20.83 8.68
CA SER A 82 7.97 -19.65 8.99
C SER A 82 6.69 -19.60 8.17
N ALA A 83 5.55 -19.72 8.87
CA ALA A 83 4.23 -19.44 8.33
C ALA A 83 4.03 -17.93 8.11
N VAL A 84 4.55 -17.09 9.00
CA VAL A 84 4.47 -15.61 8.89
C VAL A 84 5.13 -15.15 7.59
N LEU A 85 6.38 -15.55 7.34
CA LEU A 85 7.10 -15.14 6.13
C LEU A 85 6.50 -15.76 4.87
N THR A 86 6.00 -17.00 4.95
CA THR A 86 5.28 -17.63 3.83
C THR A 86 3.98 -16.88 3.50
N TYR A 87 3.24 -16.43 4.51
CA TYR A 87 2.07 -15.57 4.33
C TYR A 87 2.44 -14.26 3.63
N GLN A 88 3.55 -13.62 4.04
CA GLN A 88 4.04 -12.40 3.40
C GLN A 88 4.43 -12.60 1.93
N LEU A 89 4.90 -13.79 1.52
CA LEU A 89 5.14 -14.09 0.10
C LEU A 89 3.86 -13.97 -0.74
N GLY A 90 2.69 -14.32 -0.19
CA GLY A 90 1.41 -14.12 -0.86
C GLY A 90 1.08 -12.65 -1.07
N LEU A 91 1.23 -11.85 -0.02
CA LEU A 91 0.96 -10.42 -0.08
C LEU A 91 1.92 -9.72 -1.05
N VAL A 92 3.23 -9.96 -0.92
CA VAL A 92 4.27 -9.39 -1.78
C VAL A 92 4.10 -9.86 -3.22
N GLY A 93 3.82 -11.15 -3.43
CA GLY A 93 3.62 -11.74 -4.74
C GLY A 93 2.47 -11.10 -5.50
N TRP A 94 1.26 -11.14 -4.94
CA TRP A 94 0.09 -10.62 -5.65
C TRP A 94 0.07 -9.10 -5.74
N TYR A 95 0.53 -8.39 -4.70
CA TYR A 95 0.66 -6.93 -4.78
C TYR A 95 1.69 -6.51 -5.83
N GLY A 96 2.86 -7.16 -5.85
CA GLY A 96 3.91 -6.92 -6.84
C GLY A 96 3.40 -7.15 -8.26
N ALA A 97 2.75 -8.29 -8.51
CA ALA A 97 2.15 -8.60 -9.80
C ALA A 97 1.10 -7.57 -10.22
N SER A 98 0.17 -7.23 -9.31
CA SER A 98 -0.85 -6.20 -9.53
C SER A 98 -0.25 -4.84 -9.87
N ARG A 99 0.86 -4.45 -9.24
CA ARG A 99 1.55 -3.19 -9.50
C ARG A 99 2.20 -3.17 -10.88
N VAL A 100 2.89 -4.24 -11.26
CA VAL A 100 3.49 -4.37 -12.60
C VAL A 100 2.41 -4.34 -13.68
N ILE A 101 1.32 -5.09 -13.49
CA ILE A 101 0.20 -5.12 -14.44
C ILE A 101 -0.42 -3.72 -14.61
N ASP A 102 -0.65 -3.01 -13.51
CA ASP A 102 -1.22 -1.66 -13.50
C ASP A 102 -0.34 -0.67 -14.27
N VAL A 103 0.96 -0.62 -13.96
CA VAL A 103 1.89 0.35 -14.56
C VAL A 103 2.15 0.08 -16.04
N PHE A 104 2.39 -1.18 -16.42
CA PHE A 104 2.85 -1.51 -17.78
C PHE A 104 1.73 -1.84 -18.76
N PHE A 105 0.59 -2.34 -18.29
CA PHE A 105 -0.46 -2.87 -19.17
C PHE A 105 -1.75 -2.08 -19.04
N LEU A 106 -2.28 -1.90 -17.83
CA LEU A 106 -3.56 -1.19 -17.64
C LEU A 106 -3.44 0.32 -17.84
N SER A 107 -2.29 0.90 -17.48
CA SER A 107 -2.04 2.33 -17.63
C SER A 107 -1.45 2.74 -18.99
N TYR A 108 -1.07 1.77 -19.83
CA TYR A 108 -0.51 2.05 -21.15
C TYR A 108 -1.50 2.85 -22.02
N PRO A 109 -1.04 3.87 -22.79
CA PRO A 109 0.34 4.28 -23.06
C PRO A 109 0.93 5.31 -22.07
N ARG A 110 0.26 5.59 -20.96
CA ARG A 110 0.73 6.62 -20.02
C ARG A 110 1.93 6.14 -19.22
N VAL A 111 2.81 7.10 -18.93
CA VAL A 111 4.00 6.90 -18.10
C VAL A 111 3.85 7.80 -16.87
N PRO A 112 3.98 7.28 -15.65
CA PRO A 112 3.91 8.08 -14.43
C PRO A 112 4.90 9.25 -14.50
N ARG A 113 4.48 10.43 -14.06
CA ARG A 113 5.34 11.60 -13.96
C ARG A 113 5.40 12.09 -12.53
N ARG A 114 6.58 12.61 -12.20
CA ARG A 114 6.84 13.14 -10.87
C ARG A 114 6.22 14.53 -10.75
N ILE A 115 5.58 14.83 -9.64
CA ILE A 115 5.01 16.14 -9.34
C ILE A 115 6.16 17.08 -8.99
N HIS A 116 6.14 18.28 -9.58
CA HIS A 116 7.09 19.32 -9.26
C HIS A 116 6.65 20.06 -7.98
N ILE A 117 7.51 20.08 -6.97
CA ILE A 117 7.27 20.76 -5.69
C ILE A 117 7.94 22.14 -5.76
N ALA A 118 7.17 23.23 -5.75
CA ALA A 118 7.75 24.58 -5.85
C ALA A 118 8.45 24.98 -4.55
N ASN A 119 9.58 25.69 -4.65
CA ASN A 119 10.31 26.19 -3.49
C ASN A 119 9.50 27.27 -2.73
N PRO A 120 9.52 27.30 -1.39
CA PRO A 120 8.83 28.31 -0.61
C PRO A 120 9.38 29.74 -0.79
N THR A 121 10.57 29.90 -1.38
CA THR A 121 11.20 31.20 -1.66
C THR A 121 10.71 31.88 -2.93
N SER A 122 10.07 31.15 -3.85
CA SER A 122 9.56 31.70 -5.12
C SER A 122 8.05 32.00 -5.13
N ALA A 123 7.34 31.72 -4.03
CA ALA A 123 5.92 32.06 -3.85
C ALA A 123 5.68 33.44 -3.20
N GLY A 124 6.62 34.37 -3.36
CA GLY A 124 6.46 35.77 -2.99
C GLY A 124 5.78 36.57 -4.12
N GLY A 125 4.50 36.29 -4.38
CA GLY A 125 3.77 37.00 -5.44
C GLY A 125 2.26 36.85 -5.32
N ALA A 126 1.63 37.93 -4.86
CA ALA A 126 0.19 38.21 -4.87
C ALA A 126 -0.73 37.40 -3.92
N GLY A 127 -1.07 38.00 -2.77
CA GLY A 127 -2.37 37.75 -2.11
C GLY A 127 -2.38 37.43 -0.60
N GLY A 128 -1.26 37.52 0.12
CA GLY A 128 -1.23 37.21 1.56
C GLY A 128 -1.88 38.29 2.43
N ARG A 129 -3.11 38.06 2.90
CA ARG A 129 -3.71 38.78 4.03
C ARG A 129 -2.77 38.67 5.24
N LYS A 130 -2.32 39.81 5.77
CA LYS A 130 -1.57 39.91 7.03
C LYS A 130 -2.43 39.36 8.17
N GLY A 131 -1.96 38.29 8.83
CA GLY A 131 -2.56 37.83 10.10
C GLY A 131 -2.61 36.34 10.37
N GLU A 132 -1.99 35.47 9.57
CA GLU A 132 -1.99 34.03 9.83
C GLU A 132 -0.68 33.57 10.47
N HIS A 133 -0.80 32.90 11.60
CA HIS A 133 0.27 32.30 12.41
C HIS A 133 1.36 31.64 11.55
N VAL A 134 2.59 31.58 12.07
CA VAL A 134 3.76 30.86 11.52
C VAL A 134 3.45 29.36 11.45
N GLY A 135 2.57 28.98 10.53
CA GLY A 135 2.08 27.64 10.29
C GLY A 135 2.88 26.99 9.17
N VAL A 136 3.14 25.70 9.33
CA VAL A 136 3.77 24.82 8.34
C VAL A 136 3.19 25.10 6.94
N ARG A 137 4.01 25.65 6.03
CA ARG A 137 3.60 25.94 4.65
C ARG A 137 3.65 24.69 3.77
N HIS A 138 2.62 24.56 2.94
CA HIS A 138 2.34 23.37 2.14
C HIS A 138 3.30 23.21 0.94
N PRO A 139 3.90 22.03 0.72
CA PRO A 139 4.75 21.78 -0.45
C PRO A 139 3.94 21.49 -1.73
N TYR A 140 2.68 21.04 -1.62
CA TYR A 140 1.85 20.67 -2.77
C TYR A 140 0.89 21.79 -3.20
N PRO A 141 0.66 21.99 -4.51
CA PRO A 141 -0.30 22.97 -5.01
C PRO A 141 -1.73 22.65 -4.56
N SER A 142 -2.51 23.69 -4.20
CA SER A 142 -3.96 23.55 -4.03
C SER A 142 -4.62 23.39 -5.41
N GLY A 143 -5.33 22.28 -5.64
CA GLY A 143 -6.01 22.02 -6.92
C GLY A 143 -6.29 20.54 -7.21
N SER A 144 -6.94 20.24 -8.34
CA SER A 144 -7.04 18.87 -8.85
C SER A 144 -5.65 18.36 -9.26
N ASN A 145 -5.38 17.07 -9.04
CA ASN A 145 -4.07 16.49 -9.38
C ASN A 145 -3.70 16.67 -10.87
N GLU A 146 -4.69 16.80 -11.74
CA GLU A 146 -4.52 17.05 -13.18
C GLU A 146 -3.90 18.41 -13.51
N SER A 147 -4.08 19.41 -12.64
CA SER A 147 -3.54 20.76 -12.85
C SER A 147 -2.11 20.90 -12.32
N TRP A 148 -1.56 19.85 -11.71
CA TRP A 148 -0.25 19.92 -11.08
C TRP A 148 0.87 19.86 -12.10
N LYS A 149 1.86 20.74 -11.91
CA LYS A 149 3.07 20.74 -12.75
C LYS A 149 3.85 19.45 -12.50
N THR A 150 4.30 18.82 -13.58
CA THR A 150 5.08 17.59 -13.53
C THR A 150 6.49 17.80 -14.08
N GLU A 151 7.44 17.05 -13.56
CA GLU A 151 8.81 17.01 -14.05
C GLU A 151 8.88 16.31 -15.43
N PRO A 152 9.82 16.72 -16.30
CA PRO A 152 10.06 16.04 -17.55
C PRO A 152 10.62 14.62 -17.32
N LEU A 153 10.18 13.68 -18.15
CA LEU A 153 10.69 12.31 -18.12
C LEU A 153 12.18 12.27 -18.52
N PRO A 154 12.99 11.39 -17.91
CA PRO A 154 14.38 11.22 -18.30
C PRO A 154 14.45 10.69 -19.74
N LYS A 155 15.22 11.38 -20.61
CA LYS A 155 15.33 11.04 -22.05
C LYS A 155 16.63 10.31 -22.41
N THR A 156 17.68 10.52 -21.63
CA THR A 156 19.00 9.87 -21.79
C THR A 156 18.90 8.40 -21.42
N PHE A 157 19.50 7.50 -22.20
CA PHE A 157 19.36 6.05 -22.03
C PHE A 157 20.06 5.53 -20.77
N LEU A 158 21.36 5.81 -20.61
CA LEU A 158 22.14 5.42 -19.43
C LEU A 158 22.46 6.67 -18.60
N SER A 159 21.58 7.01 -17.66
CA SER A 159 21.83 8.11 -16.71
C SER A 159 21.42 7.72 -15.30
N PHE A 160 22.14 8.29 -14.32
CA PHE A 160 21.76 8.16 -12.90
C PHE A 160 20.34 8.67 -12.67
N GLU A 161 19.93 9.74 -13.35
CA GLU A 161 18.56 10.28 -13.25
C GLU A 161 17.49 9.25 -13.63
N ARG A 162 17.72 8.45 -14.69
CA ARG A 162 16.79 7.39 -15.09
C ARG A 162 16.79 6.24 -14.09
N ALA A 163 17.97 5.83 -13.60
CA ALA A 163 18.12 4.79 -12.59
C ALA A 163 17.42 5.19 -11.27
N TRP A 164 17.58 6.44 -10.87
CA TRP A 164 16.96 7.02 -9.68
C TRP A 164 15.45 7.18 -9.85
N TRP A 165 14.98 7.68 -11.00
CA TRP A 165 13.56 7.77 -11.33
C TRP A 165 12.86 6.41 -11.24
N ALA A 166 13.49 5.35 -11.74
CA ALA A 166 12.97 3.99 -11.65
C ALA A 166 12.92 3.47 -10.22
N LEU A 167 13.96 3.76 -9.42
CA LEU A 167 14.04 3.35 -8.02
C LEU A 167 12.97 4.06 -7.18
N ASP A 168 12.84 5.39 -7.33
CA ASP A 168 11.84 6.24 -6.69
C ASP A 168 10.42 5.73 -7.00
N LEU A 169 10.11 5.46 -8.28
CA LEU A 169 8.81 4.93 -8.68
C LEU A 169 8.55 3.50 -8.14
N MET A 170 9.59 2.67 -8.04
CA MET A 170 9.48 1.31 -7.50
C MET A 170 9.11 1.33 -6.00
N ILE A 171 9.76 2.22 -5.23
CA ILE A 171 9.56 2.32 -3.78
C ILE A 171 8.37 3.21 -3.38
N SER A 172 7.83 4.02 -4.30
CA SER A 172 6.64 4.86 -4.07
C SER A 172 5.37 4.01 -3.94
N MET A 173 5.15 3.45 -2.75
CA MET A 173 4.04 2.52 -2.48
C MET A 173 2.65 3.20 -2.44
N ARG A 174 2.59 4.53 -2.38
CA ARG A 174 1.33 5.29 -2.41
C ARG A 174 1.15 6.18 -3.64
N GLY A 175 2.16 6.29 -4.50
CA GLY A 175 2.18 7.26 -5.60
C GLY A 175 2.30 8.71 -5.12
N ILE A 176 2.77 8.94 -3.88
CA ILE A 176 3.00 10.29 -3.36
C ILE A 176 4.15 10.90 -4.15
N GLY A 177 3.96 12.14 -4.60
CA GLY A 177 4.91 12.79 -5.50
C GLY A 177 4.79 12.35 -6.96
N TRP A 178 3.77 11.55 -7.33
CA TRP A 178 3.51 11.12 -8.69
C TRP A 178 2.08 11.46 -9.15
N ASP A 179 1.90 11.74 -10.44
CA ASP A 179 0.61 12.03 -11.07
C ASP A 179 -0.35 10.83 -11.08
N PHE A 180 0.19 9.61 -11.08
CA PHE A 180 -0.53 8.36 -10.83
C PHE A 180 -0.72 8.15 -9.33
N ALA A 181 -1.42 9.07 -8.68
CA ALA A 181 -1.76 8.94 -7.27
C ALA A 181 -2.69 7.72 -7.06
N SER A 182 -2.63 7.15 -5.85
CA SER A 182 -3.73 6.31 -5.37
C SER A 182 -4.91 7.18 -4.94
N ALA A 183 -6.12 6.62 -4.96
CA ALA A 183 -7.37 7.26 -4.55
C ALA A 183 -7.32 8.03 -3.22
N ASP A 184 -6.37 7.67 -2.35
CA ASP A 184 -6.34 8.04 -0.95
C ASP A 184 -5.03 8.71 -0.51
N VAL A 185 -4.16 9.08 -1.46
CA VAL A 185 -3.18 10.15 -1.19
C VAL A 185 -3.92 11.47 -1.24
N ARG A 186 -4.43 11.90 -0.09
CA ARG A 186 -4.59 13.32 0.15
C ARG A 186 -3.19 13.85 0.34
N HIS A 187 -2.77 14.77 -0.52
CA HIS A 187 -1.60 15.59 -0.27
C HIS A 187 -2.00 16.53 0.87
N ASP A 188 -1.97 16.00 2.09
CA ASP A 188 -2.45 16.70 3.28
C ASP A 188 -1.40 17.71 3.75
N SER A 189 -1.89 18.71 4.48
CA SER A 189 -1.22 19.96 4.80
C SER A 189 -0.06 19.87 5.80
N HIS A 190 0.15 18.71 6.42
CA HIS A 190 1.07 18.54 7.56
C HIS A 190 2.41 17.96 7.10
N PRO A 191 3.55 18.38 7.68
CA PRO A 191 4.85 17.83 7.34
C PRO A 191 4.85 16.38 7.83
N TRP A 192 4.91 15.46 6.87
CA TRP A 192 4.32 14.14 7.05
C TRP A 192 5.24 13.14 7.74
N GLN A 193 6.40 13.58 8.23
CA GLN A 193 7.31 12.72 8.95
C GLN A 193 7.95 13.45 10.14
N PRO A 194 7.79 12.91 11.36
CA PRO A 194 8.61 13.34 12.49
C PRO A 194 10.10 13.08 12.20
N PRO A 195 11.04 13.80 12.83
CA PRO A 195 12.47 13.47 12.77
C PRO A 195 12.75 11.99 13.09
N SER A 196 13.80 11.39 12.51
CA SER A 196 14.15 9.97 12.74
C SER A 196 14.26 9.61 14.23
N SER A 197 14.75 10.53 15.06
CA SER A 197 14.82 10.35 16.52
C SER A 197 13.44 10.27 17.19
N ALA A 198 12.47 11.08 16.72
CA ALA A 198 11.09 11.04 17.19
C ALA A 198 10.35 9.79 16.70
N GLN A 199 10.63 9.34 15.47
CA GLN A 199 10.15 8.07 14.94
C GLN A 199 10.70 6.89 15.77
N MET A 200 12.01 6.83 16.02
CA MET A 200 12.62 5.79 16.85
C MET A 200 12.02 5.76 18.26
N ARG A 201 11.85 6.93 18.89
CA ARG A 201 11.21 7.04 20.21
C ARG A 201 9.77 6.51 20.20
N ARG A 202 9.00 6.83 19.16
CA ARG A 202 7.63 6.33 18.99
C ARG A 202 7.62 4.80 18.82
N ALA A 203 8.50 4.26 17.97
CA ALA A 203 8.61 2.83 17.75
C ALA A 203 8.89 2.10 19.07
N MET A 204 9.91 2.54 19.82
CA MET A 204 10.36 1.85 21.03
C MET A 204 9.49 2.08 22.26
N LEU A 205 8.99 3.31 22.49
CA LEU A 205 8.29 3.65 23.74
C LEU A 205 6.76 3.60 23.62
N LYS A 206 6.20 3.59 22.40
CA LYS A 206 4.74 3.54 22.21
C LYS A 206 4.28 2.27 21.54
N LEU A 207 4.91 1.87 20.44
CA LEU A 207 4.43 0.76 19.63
C LEU A 207 4.91 -0.60 20.15
N LEU A 208 6.20 -0.71 20.49
CA LEU A 208 6.80 -1.95 20.96
C LEU A 208 6.14 -2.51 22.23
N PRO A 209 5.83 -1.72 23.29
CA PRO A 209 5.19 -2.26 24.49
C PRO A 209 3.79 -2.80 24.22
N ILE A 210 3.02 -2.11 23.36
CA ILE A 210 1.69 -2.57 22.95
C ILE A 210 1.79 -3.87 22.15
N LEU A 211 2.75 -3.94 21.22
CA LEU A 211 2.99 -5.13 20.43
C LEU A 211 3.36 -6.33 21.31
N ILE A 212 4.31 -6.17 22.24
CA ILE A 212 4.71 -7.21 23.21
C ILE A 212 3.50 -7.66 24.03
N GLY A 213 2.74 -6.73 24.60
CA GLY A 213 1.56 -7.06 25.40
C GLY A 213 0.48 -7.81 24.61
N CYS A 214 0.27 -7.46 23.34
CA CYS A 214 -0.68 -8.17 22.48
C CYS A 214 -0.17 -9.57 22.10
N ILE A 215 1.11 -9.72 21.74
CA ILE A 215 1.68 -11.04 21.41
C ILE A 215 1.68 -11.93 22.65
N TRP A 216 2.01 -11.41 23.82
CA TRP A 216 1.90 -12.15 25.09
C TRP A 216 0.45 -12.60 25.33
N THR A 217 -0.52 -11.71 25.12
CA THR A 217 -1.95 -12.06 25.25
C THR A 217 -2.35 -13.18 24.27
N MET A 218 -1.89 -13.12 23.02
CA MET A 218 -2.12 -14.20 22.04
C MET A 218 -1.44 -15.50 22.45
N HIS A 219 -0.23 -15.45 23.03
CA HIS A 219 0.50 -16.62 23.52
C HIS A 219 -0.25 -17.30 24.68
N GLU A 220 -0.69 -16.52 25.68
CA GLU A 220 -1.39 -17.04 26.84
C GLU A 220 -2.75 -17.65 26.49
N PHE A 221 -3.50 -16.99 25.61
CA PHE A 221 -4.82 -17.45 25.17
C PHE A 221 -4.77 -18.32 23.91
N HIS A 222 -3.59 -18.72 23.44
CA HIS A 222 -3.49 -19.65 22.32
C HIS A 222 -4.21 -20.95 22.69
N PRO A 223 -5.03 -21.54 21.79
CA PRO A 223 -5.60 -22.86 22.05
C PRO A 223 -4.49 -23.90 22.28
N LYS A 224 -4.49 -24.52 23.48
CA LYS A 224 -3.49 -25.51 23.95
C LYS A 224 -4.21 -26.85 24.25
N HIS A 225 -4.44 -27.69 23.22
CA HIS A 225 -4.92 -29.11 23.25
C HIS A 225 -6.42 -29.38 23.54
N VAL A 226 -7.10 -30.34 22.85
CA VAL A 226 -7.22 -31.80 23.20
C VAL A 226 -7.16 -32.81 22.02
N ALA A 227 -7.31 -32.44 20.74
CA ALA A 227 -7.20 -33.38 19.61
C ALA A 227 -6.05 -32.99 18.67
N ALA A 228 -5.02 -33.82 18.59
CA ALA A 228 -3.67 -33.54 18.11
C ALA A 228 -3.49 -33.11 16.62
N VAL A 229 -4.50 -32.57 15.93
CA VAL A 229 -4.44 -32.33 14.49
C VAL A 229 -4.92 -30.94 14.03
N ASN A 230 -5.82 -30.23 14.75
CA ASN A 230 -6.35 -28.93 14.28
C ASN A 230 -6.84 -27.99 15.40
N PRO A 231 -6.03 -27.04 15.91
CA PRO A 231 -6.49 -26.04 16.87
C PRO A 231 -7.51 -25.07 16.25
N SER A 232 -8.53 -24.67 17.02
CA SER A 232 -9.54 -23.70 16.61
C SER A 232 -9.80 -22.63 17.67
N ILE A 233 -10.12 -21.41 17.23
CA ILE A 233 -10.59 -20.32 18.10
C ILE A 233 -11.87 -20.70 18.84
N LEU A 234 -12.65 -21.64 18.30
CA LEU A 234 -13.88 -22.13 18.90
C LEU A 234 -13.64 -22.95 20.19
N GLU A 235 -12.40 -23.35 20.46
CA GLU A 235 -12.04 -24.01 21.73
C GLU A 235 -12.00 -23.03 22.91
N LEU A 236 -11.80 -21.73 22.64
CA LEU A 236 -11.75 -20.71 23.67
C LEU A 236 -13.16 -20.35 24.16
N GLU A 237 -13.27 -19.94 25.42
CA GLU A 237 -14.50 -19.33 25.95
C GLU A 237 -14.81 -18.02 25.22
N PRO A 238 -16.10 -17.60 25.09
CA PRO A 238 -16.48 -16.43 24.30
C PRO A 238 -15.71 -15.14 24.64
N ILE A 239 -15.46 -14.87 25.93
CA ILE A 239 -14.71 -13.69 26.36
C ILE A 239 -13.24 -13.78 25.91
N ARG A 240 -12.62 -14.96 26.07
CA ARG A 240 -11.24 -15.21 25.63
C ARG A 240 -11.12 -15.09 24.11
N ARG A 241 -12.13 -15.53 23.34
CA ARG A 241 -12.18 -15.31 21.87
C ARG A 241 -12.13 -13.83 21.54
N ILE A 242 -12.97 -13.02 22.18
CA ILE A 242 -13.02 -11.58 21.93
C ILE A 242 -11.68 -10.93 22.25
N ILE A 243 -11.07 -11.28 23.40
CA ILE A 243 -9.75 -10.76 23.80
C ILE A 243 -8.68 -11.19 22.80
N PHE A 244 -8.68 -12.45 22.37
CA PHE A 244 -7.73 -12.97 21.40
C PHE A 244 -7.85 -12.24 20.05
N VAL A 245 -9.07 -12.03 19.55
CA VAL A 245 -9.32 -11.29 18.31
C VAL A 245 -8.89 -9.84 18.44
N ALA A 246 -9.19 -9.19 19.56
CA ALA A 246 -8.75 -7.83 19.83
C ALA A 246 -7.22 -7.73 19.86
N ALA A 247 -6.55 -8.62 20.60
CA ALA A 247 -5.09 -8.67 20.68
C ALA A 247 -4.46 -8.91 19.30
N THR A 248 -5.02 -9.83 18.50
CA THR A 248 -4.55 -10.09 17.14
C THR A 248 -4.69 -8.83 16.26
N GLY A 249 -5.87 -8.20 16.24
CA GLY A 249 -6.10 -6.99 15.44
C GLY A 249 -5.23 -5.81 15.85
N ILE A 250 -5.05 -5.59 17.16
CA ILE A 250 -4.17 -4.54 17.69
C ILE A 250 -2.71 -4.85 17.36
N SER A 251 -2.26 -6.10 17.54
CA SER A 251 -0.88 -6.52 17.22
C SER A 251 -0.57 -6.31 15.75
N LEU A 252 -1.49 -6.63 14.85
CA LEU A 252 -1.35 -6.40 13.41
C LEU A 252 -1.15 -4.92 13.11
N TYR A 253 -2.05 -4.09 13.64
CA TYR A 253 -1.98 -2.65 13.45
C TYR A 253 -0.66 -2.08 13.98
N THR A 254 -0.24 -2.47 15.19
CA THR A 254 0.99 -1.96 15.81
C THR A 254 2.25 -2.52 15.16
N MET A 255 2.25 -3.77 14.72
CA MET A 255 3.38 -4.40 14.03
C MET A 255 3.67 -3.70 12.70
N PHE A 256 2.64 -3.44 11.89
CA PHE A 256 2.79 -2.68 10.65
C PHE A 256 3.28 -1.24 10.92
N ASP A 257 2.67 -0.56 11.87
CA ASP A 257 3.06 0.82 12.22
C ASP A 257 4.49 0.89 12.79
N PHE A 258 4.88 -0.11 13.57
CA PHE A 258 6.24 -0.24 14.12
C PHE A 258 7.24 -0.46 13.00
N GLY A 259 7.01 -1.44 12.12
CA GLY A 259 7.88 -1.72 10.98
C GLY A 259 8.05 -0.51 10.06
N TYR A 260 6.96 0.21 9.78
CA TYR A 260 6.99 1.44 8.98
C TYR A 260 7.77 2.56 9.67
N THR A 261 7.52 2.78 10.96
CA THR A 261 8.20 3.83 11.73
C THR A 261 9.70 3.54 11.87
N LEU A 262 10.06 2.28 12.08
CA LEU A 262 11.45 1.85 12.22
C LEU A 262 12.18 1.93 10.87
N THR A 263 11.56 1.45 9.79
CA THR A 263 12.12 1.54 8.43
C THR A 263 12.31 3.00 8.02
N GLY A 264 11.32 3.86 8.28
CA GLY A 264 11.44 5.30 8.09
C GLY A 264 12.65 5.85 8.84
N ALA A 265 12.75 5.61 10.14
CA ALA A 265 13.84 6.11 10.96
C ALA A 265 15.25 5.73 10.47
N VAL A 266 15.42 4.53 9.88
CA VAL A 266 16.72 3.99 9.45
C VAL A 266 17.03 4.26 7.97
N ALA A 267 16.06 4.05 7.07
CA ALA A 267 16.27 4.20 5.63
C ALA A 267 16.37 5.68 5.21
N LEU A 268 15.67 6.58 5.92
CA LEU A 268 15.64 8.00 5.60
C LEU A 268 17.05 8.63 5.59
N PRO A 269 17.86 8.52 6.67
CA PRO A 269 19.21 9.06 6.68
C PRO A 269 20.11 8.52 5.57
N MET A 270 20.11 7.19 5.36
CA MET A 270 20.98 6.54 4.38
C MET A 270 20.73 7.03 2.94
N LEU A 271 19.45 7.19 2.59
CA LEU A 271 19.03 7.66 1.27
C LEU A 271 19.31 9.16 1.08
N HIS A 272 19.18 9.96 2.14
CA HIS A 272 19.57 11.37 2.12
C HIS A 272 21.06 11.54 1.81
N ASP A 273 21.92 10.76 2.48
CA ASP A 273 23.38 10.83 2.29
C ASP A 273 23.79 10.40 0.86
N ALA A 274 23.18 9.34 0.32
CA ALA A 274 23.43 8.88 -1.04
C ALA A 274 23.08 9.93 -2.11
N ALA A 275 21.98 10.66 -1.92
CA ALA A 275 21.56 11.71 -2.85
C ALA A 275 22.46 12.94 -2.82
N HIS A 276 22.91 13.36 -1.63
CA HIS A 276 23.90 14.43 -1.49
C HIS A 276 25.22 14.06 -2.17
N ALA A 277 25.68 12.82 -1.97
CA ALA A 277 26.87 12.32 -2.65
C ALA A 277 26.73 12.37 -4.18
N ALA A 278 25.56 11.99 -4.72
CA ALA A 278 25.30 12.01 -6.16
C ALA A 278 25.25 13.45 -6.73
N ALA A 279 24.65 14.39 -6.02
CA ALA A 279 24.63 15.81 -6.40
C ALA A 279 26.06 16.40 -6.44
N ASN A 280 26.89 16.04 -5.45
CA ASN A 280 28.27 16.49 -5.36
C ASN A 280 29.18 15.82 -6.42
N HIS A 281 28.99 14.55 -6.76
CA HIS A 281 29.84 13.86 -7.76
C HIS A 281 29.72 14.44 -9.17
N GLN A 282 28.55 14.96 -9.56
CA GLN A 282 28.35 15.65 -10.84
C GLN A 282 29.10 16.99 -10.94
N SER A 283 29.56 17.57 -9.81
CA SER A 283 30.39 18.79 -9.80
C SER A 283 31.82 18.56 -10.32
N SER A 284 32.33 17.33 -10.23
CA SER A 284 33.73 17.00 -10.53
C SER A 284 34.02 16.67 -12.01
N LYS A 285 32.97 16.43 -12.82
CA LYS A 285 33.11 16.07 -14.24
C LYS A 285 32.90 17.29 -15.16
N LYS A 286 33.78 18.30 -15.08
CA LYS A 286 34.04 19.18 -16.24
C LYS A 286 35.14 18.53 -17.10
N PRO A 287 35.01 18.48 -18.44
CA PRO A 287 36.13 18.06 -19.28
C PRO A 287 37.23 19.11 -19.18
N ARG A 288 38.40 18.71 -18.67
CA ARG A 288 39.60 19.55 -18.69
C ARG A 288 40.03 19.69 -20.15
N ALA A 289 39.69 20.81 -20.77
CA ALA A 289 40.14 21.12 -22.13
C ALA A 289 41.67 21.03 -22.17
N LYS A 290 42.22 20.15 -23.02
CA LYS A 290 43.65 20.08 -23.29
C LYS A 290 44.04 21.37 -24.03
N GLN A 291 44.59 22.34 -23.31
CA GLN A 291 45.38 23.41 -23.93
C GLN A 291 46.74 22.82 -24.34
N THR A 292 46.84 22.42 -25.61
CA THR A 292 48.12 22.28 -26.30
C THR A 292 48.46 23.65 -26.88
N GLY A 293 49.35 24.40 -26.23
CA GLY A 293 49.85 25.69 -26.70
C GLY A 293 51.35 25.81 -26.45
N SER A 294 52.09 26.18 -27.50
CA SER A 294 53.55 26.15 -27.55
C SER A 294 54.23 27.17 -26.61
N ARG A 295 55.49 26.89 -26.26
CA ARG A 295 56.33 27.63 -25.29
C ARG A 295 56.68 29.07 -25.73
N THR A 296 56.32 29.46 -26.95
CA THR A 296 56.70 30.74 -27.57
C THR A 296 55.72 31.89 -27.32
N ASP A 297 54.49 31.62 -26.87
CA ASP A 297 53.50 32.68 -26.61
C ASP A 297 53.54 33.25 -25.17
N ARG A 298 54.25 32.57 -24.25
CA ARG A 298 54.34 33.02 -22.85
C ARG A 298 55.18 34.27 -22.63
N LEU A 299 56.08 34.61 -23.55
CA LEU A 299 56.95 35.79 -23.41
C LEU A 299 56.35 37.07 -24.00
N LYS A 300 55.35 36.97 -24.89
CA LYS A 300 54.63 38.14 -25.40
C LYS A 300 53.47 38.59 -24.50
N GLN A 301 52.93 37.69 -23.67
CA GLN A 301 51.85 38.04 -22.73
C GLN A 301 52.34 38.74 -21.45
N GLN A 302 53.62 38.61 -21.08
CA GLN A 302 54.16 39.32 -19.91
C GLN A 302 54.59 40.77 -20.20
N ALA A 303 54.71 41.17 -21.47
CA ALA A 303 55.06 42.54 -21.85
C ALA A 303 53.84 43.44 -22.13
N ALA A 304 52.62 42.88 -22.16
CA ALA A 304 51.38 43.62 -22.43
C ALA A 304 50.52 43.87 -21.17
N GLN A 305 51.00 43.49 -19.98
CA GLN A 305 50.28 43.66 -18.70
C GLN A 305 50.65 44.94 -17.93
N GLN A 306 51.24 45.94 -18.60
CA GLN A 306 51.66 47.18 -17.92
C GLN A 306 51.18 48.47 -18.58
N ALA A 307 50.19 48.40 -19.47
CA ALA A 307 49.47 49.58 -19.92
C ALA A 307 48.02 49.22 -20.22
N THR A 308 47.13 50.17 -19.95
CA THR A 308 45.68 50.17 -20.19
C THR A 308 44.84 49.39 -19.17
N GLU A 309 44.49 50.12 -18.11
CA GLU A 309 43.14 50.23 -17.55
C GLU A 309 42.07 50.27 -18.66
N ASP A 310 40.85 49.86 -18.27
CA ASP A 310 39.59 49.92 -19.02
C ASP A 310 39.38 48.89 -20.13
N SER A 311 38.89 47.71 -19.75
CA SER A 311 37.77 47.01 -20.41
C SER A 311 37.50 45.68 -19.71
N GLU A 312 36.71 45.72 -18.63
CA GLU A 312 35.97 44.55 -18.19
C GLU A 312 34.86 44.26 -19.22
N THR A 313 35.08 43.25 -20.05
CA THR A 313 33.98 42.48 -20.65
C THR A 313 34.29 41.00 -20.48
N GLU A 314 34.34 40.58 -19.22
CA GLU A 314 34.14 39.18 -18.90
C GLU A 314 32.65 38.86 -19.02
N THR A 315 32.32 37.93 -19.90
CA THR A 315 31.01 37.26 -19.97
C THR A 315 30.78 36.49 -18.66
N GLU A 316 30.25 37.17 -17.63
CA GLU A 316 29.94 36.60 -16.32
C GLU A 316 28.49 36.06 -16.17
N ASP A 317 27.63 36.18 -17.18
CA ASP A 317 26.18 35.98 -16.99
C ASP A 317 25.69 34.52 -16.91
N GLU A 318 26.50 33.49 -17.18
CA GLU A 318 26.06 32.07 -17.10
C GLU A 318 26.39 31.35 -15.77
N ALA A 319 27.31 31.89 -14.96
CA ALA A 319 27.76 31.25 -13.72
C ALA A 319 26.71 31.22 -12.59
N PRO A 320 25.97 32.31 -12.30
CA PRO A 320 25.03 32.33 -11.17
C PRO A 320 23.76 31.52 -11.44
N GLU A 321 23.21 31.56 -12.65
CA GLU A 321 21.97 30.83 -12.99
C GLU A 321 22.20 29.31 -13.02
N SER A 322 23.35 28.86 -13.54
CA SER A 322 23.70 27.44 -13.51
C SER A 322 23.90 26.91 -12.08
N LEU A 323 24.41 27.74 -11.17
CA LEU A 323 24.54 27.42 -9.74
C LEU A 323 23.17 27.34 -9.06
N ARG A 324 22.28 28.29 -9.38
CA ARG A 324 20.91 28.32 -8.86
C ARG A 324 20.10 27.11 -9.32
N VAL A 325 20.13 26.79 -10.61
CA VAL A 325 19.49 25.57 -11.17
C VAL A 325 20.07 24.31 -10.53
N ARG A 326 21.36 24.28 -10.20
CA ARG A 326 21.99 23.15 -9.49
C ARG A 326 21.54 23.03 -8.04
N GLN A 327 21.48 24.14 -7.30
CA GLN A 327 20.98 24.17 -5.92
C GLN A 327 19.50 23.78 -5.87
N GLU A 328 18.69 24.30 -6.79
CA GLU A 328 17.30 23.89 -6.95
C GLU A 328 17.19 22.41 -7.29
N LYS A 329 18.03 21.87 -8.18
CA LYS A 329 18.04 20.44 -8.50
C LYS A 329 18.46 19.57 -7.32
N ALA A 330 19.47 19.98 -6.54
CA ALA A 330 19.92 19.28 -5.34
C ALA A 330 18.88 19.34 -4.22
N GLN A 331 18.21 20.48 -4.06
CA GLN A 331 17.08 20.65 -3.14
C GLN A 331 15.87 19.83 -3.60
N GLN A 332 15.53 19.87 -4.88
CA GLN A 332 14.50 19.00 -5.46
C GLN A 332 14.83 17.55 -5.18
N LEU A 333 16.09 17.10 -5.41
CA LEU A 333 16.62 15.78 -5.07
C LEU A 333 16.46 15.47 -3.58
N SER A 334 16.78 16.39 -2.68
CA SER A 334 16.55 16.24 -1.24
C SER A 334 15.08 16.11 -0.86
N LEU A 335 14.18 16.79 -1.59
CA LEU A 335 12.72 16.66 -1.54
C LEU A 335 12.20 15.43 -2.32
N ARG A 336 13.09 14.55 -2.80
CA ARG A 336 12.72 13.27 -3.44
C ARG A 336 12.98 12.06 -2.59
N ASN A 337 13.88 12.15 -1.63
CA ASN A 337 14.66 10.97 -1.32
C ASN A 337 13.84 9.85 -0.69
N ILE A 338 12.75 10.14 0.05
CA ILE A 338 11.83 9.16 0.67
C ILE A 338 10.44 9.77 0.95
N ASP A 339 10.16 10.99 0.48
CA ASP A 339 9.49 12.06 1.24
C ASP A 339 8.15 11.81 1.93
N PHE A 340 7.47 10.70 1.72
CA PHE A 340 6.27 10.38 2.45
C PHE A 340 6.18 8.87 2.65
N PHE A 341 6.96 8.31 3.59
CA PHE A 341 6.56 7.08 4.25
C PHE A 341 5.35 7.46 5.13
N PRO A 342 4.12 7.22 4.66
CA PRO A 342 2.93 7.57 5.41
C PRO A 342 2.95 7.04 6.82
N LEU A 343 2.44 7.85 7.75
CA LEU A 343 1.76 7.24 8.89
C LEU A 343 0.71 6.28 8.30
N LEU A 344 0.93 4.99 8.55
CA LEU A 344 0.06 3.96 8.01
C LEU A 344 -1.37 4.19 8.47
N ASN A 345 -1.49 4.72 9.69
CA ASN A 345 -2.71 4.98 10.42
C ASN A 345 -2.74 6.45 10.90
N PRO A 346 -3.22 7.38 10.04
CA PRO A 346 -3.19 8.82 10.33
C PRO A 346 -4.25 9.25 11.37
N ALA A 347 -5.22 8.40 11.68
CA ALA A 347 -6.27 8.66 12.66
C ALA A 347 -6.21 7.66 13.82
N GLY A 348 -6.37 8.14 15.05
CA GLY A 348 -6.52 7.26 16.21
C GLY A 348 -7.83 6.46 16.15
N PHE A 349 -7.83 5.24 16.72
CA PHE A 349 -8.98 4.34 16.74
C PHE A 349 -10.26 4.98 17.31
N THR A 350 -10.13 5.91 18.25
CA THR A 350 -11.28 6.63 18.84
C THR A 350 -12.02 7.52 17.83
N LYS A 351 -11.39 7.85 16.70
CA LYS A 351 -12.03 8.59 15.60
C LYS A 351 -12.70 7.66 14.57
N ALA A 352 -12.47 6.35 14.66
CA ALA A 352 -13.09 5.34 13.80
C ALA A 352 -14.50 5.01 14.30
N THR A 353 -15.41 5.97 14.17
CA THR A 353 -16.78 5.83 14.69
C THR A 353 -17.66 4.91 13.86
N THR A 354 -17.26 4.52 12.66
CA THR A 354 -18.06 3.65 11.77
C THR A 354 -17.15 2.62 11.09
N VAL A 355 -17.70 1.49 10.63
CA VAL A 355 -16.94 0.45 9.93
C VAL A 355 -16.30 1.04 8.68
N ARG A 356 -17.03 1.87 7.93
CA ARG A 356 -16.46 2.59 6.76
C ARG A 356 -15.27 3.45 7.17
N ARG A 357 -15.40 4.23 8.26
CA ARG A 357 -14.34 5.12 8.71
C ARG A 357 -13.12 4.34 9.21
N PHE A 358 -13.33 3.21 9.87
CA PHE A 358 -12.24 2.31 10.27
C PHE A 358 -11.40 1.90 9.06
N TRP A 359 -12.02 1.29 8.06
CA TRP A 359 -11.31 0.80 6.87
C TRP A 359 -10.79 1.89 5.95
N SER A 360 -11.43 3.07 5.95
CA SER A 360 -10.99 4.20 5.11
C SER A 360 -9.91 5.05 5.77
N TYR A 361 -9.93 5.25 7.09
CA TYR A 361 -9.07 6.23 7.77
C TYR A 361 -8.15 5.64 8.85
N ALA A 362 -8.55 4.57 9.50
CA ALA A 362 -7.79 3.98 10.59
C ALA A 362 -6.92 2.80 10.13
N TRP A 363 -7.43 1.92 9.26
CA TRP A 363 -6.71 0.72 8.81
C TRP A 363 -5.83 0.97 7.58
N HIS A 364 -4.68 0.29 7.50
CA HIS A 364 -3.57 0.59 6.61
C HIS A 364 -3.95 0.85 5.13
N ARG A 365 -3.51 1.96 4.56
CA ARG A 365 -3.86 2.37 3.18
C ARG A 365 -2.85 1.95 2.11
N LEU A 366 -1.92 1.05 2.44
CA LEU A 366 -0.84 0.63 1.56
C LEU A 366 -1.34 0.01 0.23
N PHE A 367 -2.51 -0.62 0.30
CA PHE A 367 -3.07 -1.43 -0.77
C PHE A 367 -4.21 -0.73 -1.54
N GLY A 368 -4.42 0.58 -1.29
CA GLY A 368 -5.55 1.32 -1.83
C GLY A 368 -5.62 1.34 -3.36
N ARG A 369 -4.49 1.42 -4.06
CA ARG A 369 -4.49 1.46 -5.54
C ARG A 369 -4.83 0.10 -6.16
N PRO A 370 -4.21 -1.04 -5.78
CA PRO A 370 -4.65 -2.34 -6.28
C PRO A 370 -6.10 -2.65 -5.98
N PHE A 371 -6.60 -2.35 -4.78
CA PHE A 371 -8.01 -2.54 -4.48
C PHE A 371 -8.91 -1.64 -5.33
N GLY A 372 -8.45 -0.43 -5.63
CA GLY A 372 -9.10 0.47 -6.58
C GLY A 372 -9.19 -0.12 -7.99
N VAL A 373 -8.05 -0.52 -8.55
CA VAL A 373 -7.93 -0.98 -9.94
C VAL A 373 -8.58 -2.34 -10.16
N TYR A 374 -8.37 -3.30 -9.27
CA TYR A 374 -8.83 -4.69 -9.43
C TYR A 374 -10.15 -4.99 -8.71
N GLY A 375 -10.55 -4.14 -7.76
CA GLY A 375 -11.79 -4.29 -7.00
C GLY A 375 -12.84 -3.24 -7.36
N ILE A 376 -12.56 -1.98 -7.05
CA ILE A 376 -13.53 -0.88 -7.20
C ILE A 376 -13.92 -0.68 -8.67
N LEU A 377 -12.96 -0.61 -9.60
CA LEU A 377 -13.26 -0.32 -11.01
C LEU A 377 -14.15 -1.39 -11.67
N PRO A 378 -13.81 -2.69 -11.62
CA PRO A 378 -14.62 -3.69 -12.31
C PRO A 378 -16.03 -3.78 -11.71
N PHE A 379 -16.16 -3.72 -10.38
CA PHE A 379 -17.46 -3.74 -9.72
C PHE A 379 -18.29 -2.50 -10.06
N THR A 380 -17.67 -1.32 -10.08
CA THR A 380 -18.34 -0.07 -10.45
C THR A 380 -18.76 -0.10 -11.92
N TYR A 381 -17.92 -0.65 -12.81
CA TYR A 381 -18.27 -0.82 -14.22
C TYR A 381 -19.52 -1.67 -14.38
N VAL A 382 -19.55 -2.84 -13.75
CA VAL A 382 -20.70 -3.76 -13.79
C VAL A 382 -21.93 -3.08 -13.22
N ALA A 383 -21.81 -2.39 -12.08
CA ALA A 383 -22.92 -1.68 -11.47
C ALA A 383 -23.45 -0.55 -12.37
N TYR A 384 -22.58 0.21 -13.05
CA TYR A 384 -23.00 1.21 -14.02
C TYR A 384 -23.71 0.58 -15.21
N VAL A 385 -23.19 -0.53 -15.75
CA VAL A 385 -23.85 -1.26 -16.85
C VAL A 385 -25.25 -1.71 -16.44
N VAL A 386 -25.39 -2.36 -15.29
CA VAL A 386 -26.69 -2.85 -14.80
C VAL A 386 -27.66 -1.68 -14.55
N GLU A 387 -27.20 -0.61 -13.92
CA GLU A 387 -28.02 0.59 -13.66
C GLU A 387 -28.43 1.27 -14.97
N ASP A 388 -27.53 1.39 -15.94
CA ASP A 388 -27.80 2.00 -17.23
C ASP A 388 -28.76 1.16 -18.08
N LEU A 389 -28.65 -0.17 -18.01
CA LEU A 389 -29.61 -1.09 -18.63
C LEU A 389 -30.99 -0.95 -17.99
N TRP A 390 -31.06 -0.98 -16.66
CA TRP A 390 -32.32 -0.85 -15.92
C TRP A 390 -33.03 0.48 -16.19
N GLN A 391 -32.27 1.58 -16.28
CA GLN A 391 -32.83 2.91 -16.51
C GLN A 391 -33.07 3.21 -18.01
N GLY A 392 -32.82 2.27 -18.92
CA GLY A 392 -32.94 2.49 -20.36
C GLY A 392 -31.93 3.50 -20.93
N LYS A 393 -30.84 3.78 -20.21
CA LYS A 393 -29.81 4.78 -20.53
C LYS A 393 -28.48 4.17 -20.95
N PHE A 394 -28.48 2.92 -21.41
CA PHE A 394 -27.27 2.21 -21.82
C PHE A 394 -26.49 2.93 -22.93
N ASN A 395 -27.22 3.49 -23.90
CA ASN A 395 -26.67 4.19 -25.06
C ASN A 395 -26.48 5.70 -24.85
N ASP A 396 -26.76 6.23 -23.66
CA ASP A 396 -26.53 7.64 -23.36
C ASP A 396 -25.04 8.00 -23.52
N PRO A 397 -24.67 9.02 -24.33
CA PRO A 397 -23.28 9.34 -24.61
C PRO A 397 -22.47 9.71 -23.35
N GLN A 398 -23.08 10.42 -22.40
CA GLN A 398 -22.40 10.83 -21.17
C GLN A 398 -22.11 9.63 -20.27
N ARG A 399 -23.09 8.72 -20.10
CA ARG A 399 -22.90 7.48 -19.33
C ARG A 399 -21.90 6.54 -19.99
N LYS A 400 -21.93 6.41 -21.31
CA LYS A 400 -20.93 5.64 -22.05
C LYS A 400 -19.52 6.20 -21.86
N LYS A 401 -19.37 7.52 -21.86
CA LYS A 401 -18.11 8.21 -21.55
C LYS A 401 -17.68 7.94 -20.12
N ALA A 402 -18.57 8.12 -19.13
CA ALA A 402 -18.29 7.84 -17.73
C ALA A 402 -17.80 6.39 -17.51
N ARG A 403 -18.46 5.39 -18.13
CA ARG A 403 -18.04 3.97 -18.08
C ARG A 403 -16.66 3.71 -18.71
N ARG A 404 -16.22 4.53 -19.67
CA ARG A 404 -14.90 4.40 -20.32
C ARG A 404 -13.80 5.07 -19.51
N GLU A 405 -14.10 6.23 -18.92
CA GLU A 405 -13.12 7.06 -18.21
C GLU A 405 -12.74 6.53 -16.82
N ILE A 406 -13.45 5.51 -16.32
CA ILE A 406 -13.04 4.84 -15.08
C ILE A 406 -11.76 4.01 -15.25
N TRP A 407 -11.25 3.74 -16.45
CA TRP A 407 -10.10 2.82 -16.60
C TRP A 407 -8.74 3.52 -16.48
N PRO A 408 -7.71 2.82 -15.95
CA PRO A 408 -6.38 3.38 -15.73
C PRO A 408 -5.62 3.77 -17.00
N SER A 409 -6.16 3.51 -18.20
CA SER A 409 -5.63 3.98 -19.49
C SER A 409 -6.19 5.35 -19.89
N TYR A 410 -7.38 5.72 -19.41
CA TYR A 410 -8.05 7.00 -19.71
C TYR A 410 -7.89 8.07 -18.62
N HIS A 411 -7.80 7.70 -17.34
CA HIS A 411 -7.57 8.62 -16.23
C HIS A 411 -6.35 8.28 -15.31
N PRO A 412 -5.47 9.24 -14.92
CA PRO A 412 -4.30 8.99 -14.05
C PRO A 412 -4.66 8.51 -12.65
N ASP A 413 -5.75 9.03 -12.10
CA ASP A 413 -6.34 8.57 -10.84
C ASP A 413 -7.83 8.21 -11.06
N PRO A 414 -8.11 7.02 -11.63
CA PRO A 414 -9.47 6.66 -12.04
C PRO A 414 -10.45 6.52 -10.86
N MET A 415 -9.95 6.46 -9.63
CA MET A 415 -10.78 6.38 -8.44
C MET A 415 -11.44 7.71 -8.11
N ARG A 416 -10.77 8.83 -8.42
CA ARG A 416 -11.31 10.18 -8.23
C ARG A 416 -12.33 10.58 -9.29
N SER A 417 -12.29 9.96 -10.47
CA SER A 417 -13.26 10.22 -11.53
C SER A 417 -14.60 9.52 -11.31
N LEU A 418 -14.71 8.61 -10.32
CA LEU A 418 -15.96 7.92 -10.02
C LEU A 418 -17.02 8.88 -9.48
N GLU A 419 -18.22 8.84 -10.06
CA GLU A 419 -19.35 9.68 -9.64
C GLU A 419 -19.69 9.46 -8.16
N ARG A 420 -19.76 10.54 -7.38
CA ARG A 420 -20.09 10.48 -5.94
C ARG A 420 -21.54 10.03 -5.75
N GLY A 421 -21.78 9.13 -4.81
CA GLY A 421 -23.13 8.65 -4.46
C GLY A 421 -23.71 7.58 -5.38
N ARG A 422 -23.26 7.48 -6.63
CA ARG A 422 -23.68 6.44 -7.57
C ARG A 422 -22.91 5.14 -7.35
N ALA A 423 -23.63 4.01 -7.34
CA ALA A 423 -23.09 2.67 -7.16
C ALA A 423 -22.09 2.53 -6.00
N ASP A 424 -22.29 3.27 -4.91
CA ASP A 424 -21.35 3.30 -3.77
C ASP A 424 -21.18 1.91 -3.12
N TRP A 425 -22.25 1.09 -3.14
CA TRP A 425 -22.20 -0.29 -2.69
C TRP A 425 -21.18 -1.12 -3.50
N ALA A 426 -21.09 -0.90 -4.81
CA ALA A 426 -20.20 -1.63 -5.70
C ALA A 426 -18.73 -1.25 -5.44
N LYS A 427 -18.48 0.03 -5.13
CA LYS A 427 -17.14 0.49 -4.73
C LYS A 427 -16.68 -0.21 -3.46
N VAL A 428 -17.55 -0.24 -2.45
CA VAL A 428 -17.26 -0.91 -1.17
C VAL A 428 -17.03 -2.40 -1.39
N LEU A 429 -18.00 -3.12 -1.96
CA LEU A 429 -17.89 -4.57 -2.15
C LEU A 429 -16.71 -4.95 -3.04
N GLY A 430 -16.44 -4.17 -4.10
CA GLY A 430 -15.28 -4.40 -4.96
C GLY A 430 -13.96 -4.29 -4.21
N ALA A 431 -13.78 -3.25 -3.39
CA ALA A 431 -12.56 -3.08 -2.58
C ALA A 431 -12.35 -4.23 -1.59
N PHE A 432 -13.40 -4.61 -0.85
CA PHE A 432 -13.32 -5.69 0.14
C PHE A 432 -13.17 -7.07 -0.51
N THR A 433 -13.77 -7.31 -1.67
CA THR A 433 -13.60 -8.56 -2.41
C THR A 433 -12.17 -8.71 -2.90
N ALA A 434 -11.59 -7.66 -3.51
CA ALA A 434 -10.20 -7.69 -3.96
C ALA A 434 -9.22 -7.88 -2.78
N SER A 435 -9.47 -7.21 -1.64
CA SER A 435 -8.70 -7.41 -0.42
C SER A 435 -8.82 -8.86 0.08
N GLY A 436 -10.04 -9.39 0.15
CA GLY A 436 -10.30 -10.75 0.59
C GLY A 436 -9.61 -11.81 -0.27
N ILE A 437 -9.57 -11.63 -1.60
CA ILE A 437 -8.89 -12.56 -2.51
C ILE A 437 -7.38 -12.59 -2.22
N ILE A 438 -6.74 -11.42 -2.13
CA ILE A 438 -5.29 -11.33 -1.89
C ILE A 438 -4.92 -11.97 -0.54
N HIS A 439 -5.68 -11.67 0.50
CA HIS A 439 -5.47 -12.24 1.83
C HIS A 439 -5.73 -13.75 1.85
N ALA A 440 -6.76 -14.23 1.16
CA ALA A 440 -7.05 -15.66 1.04
C ALA A 440 -5.94 -16.44 0.31
N VAL A 441 -5.28 -15.85 -0.67
CA VAL A 441 -4.12 -16.47 -1.32
C VAL A 441 -2.95 -16.59 -0.35
N SER A 442 -2.66 -15.53 0.41
CA SER A 442 -1.61 -15.53 1.44
C SER A 442 -1.89 -16.53 2.56
N GLU A 443 -3.12 -16.55 3.07
CA GLU A 443 -3.60 -17.51 4.06
C GLU A 443 -3.45 -18.94 3.54
N ARG A 444 -3.88 -19.20 2.29
CA ARG A 444 -3.77 -20.52 1.68
C ARG A 444 -2.32 -20.95 1.47
N ALA A 445 -1.41 -20.03 1.14
CA ALA A 445 0.01 -20.31 1.06
C ALA A 445 0.58 -20.72 2.42
N ALA A 446 0.23 -19.99 3.49
CA ALA A 446 0.63 -20.29 4.87
C ALA A 446 -0.01 -21.59 5.40
N LEU A 447 -1.17 -21.98 4.89
CA LEU A 447 -1.81 -23.27 5.18
C LEU A 447 -1.21 -24.44 4.38
N GLY A 448 -0.26 -24.20 3.47
CA GLY A 448 0.26 -25.25 2.60
C GLY A 448 -0.77 -25.74 1.58
N GLY A 449 -1.59 -24.83 1.04
CA GLY A 449 -2.60 -25.13 0.02
C GLY A 449 -3.92 -25.69 0.56
N ARG A 450 -3.98 -26.03 1.86
CA ARG A 450 -5.13 -26.62 2.54
C ARG A 450 -6.29 -25.65 2.71
N VAL A 451 -7.49 -26.20 2.80
CA VAL A 451 -8.69 -25.53 3.34
C VAL A 451 -8.86 -26.01 4.78
N ALA A 452 -9.04 -25.06 5.68
CA ALA A 452 -8.97 -25.19 7.11
C ALA A 452 -10.17 -24.44 7.73
N VAL A 453 -11.36 -24.95 7.44
CA VAL A 453 -12.64 -24.40 7.94
C VAL A 453 -13.10 -25.29 9.10
N PRO A 454 -13.76 -24.76 10.15
CA PRO A 454 -14.23 -25.60 11.24
C PRO A 454 -15.27 -26.63 10.80
N VAL A 455 -15.25 -27.79 11.46
CA VAL A 455 -16.16 -28.92 11.22
C VAL A 455 -17.64 -28.58 11.41
N THR A 456 -17.93 -27.48 12.11
CA THR A 456 -19.27 -26.94 12.35
C THR A 456 -19.77 -26.04 11.22
N ASN A 457 -19.01 -25.89 10.14
CA ASN A 457 -19.39 -25.07 9.00
C ASN A 457 -20.49 -25.73 8.16
N VAL A 458 -21.57 -24.99 7.90
CA VAL A 458 -22.76 -25.49 7.19
C VAL A 458 -22.54 -25.80 5.71
N TRP A 459 -21.46 -25.29 5.11
CA TRP A 459 -21.17 -25.46 3.68
C TRP A 459 -20.28 -26.67 3.38
N LEU A 460 -19.63 -27.27 4.38
CA LEU A 460 -18.81 -28.45 4.19
C LEU A 460 -19.64 -29.72 4.33
N ALA A 461 -19.63 -30.54 3.28
CA ALA A 461 -20.14 -31.91 3.36
C ALA A 461 -19.36 -32.69 4.44
N LYS A 462 -20.06 -33.45 5.28
CA LYS A 462 -19.46 -34.27 6.35
C LYS A 462 -18.32 -35.16 5.85
N ASP A 463 -18.38 -35.61 4.60
CA ASP A 463 -17.36 -36.46 3.98
C ASP A 463 -16.09 -35.71 3.58
N HIS A 464 -16.16 -34.41 3.29
CA HIS A 464 -14.98 -33.55 3.07
C HIS A 464 -14.35 -33.07 4.39
N ALA A 465 -15.06 -33.23 5.52
CA ALA A 465 -14.54 -33.00 6.86
C ALA A 465 -13.81 -34.24 7.44
N LYS A 466 -13.85 -35.40 6.76
CA LYS A 466 -13.11 -36.61 7.15
C LYS A 466 -11.60 -36.34 7.07
N GLY A 467 -10.98 -36.19 8.24
CA GLY A 467 -9.57 -35.79 8.40
C GLY A 467 -9.38 -34.55 9.29
N MET A 468 -10.44 -33.81 9.62
CA MET A 468 -10.39 -32.59 10.45
C MET A 468 -10.87 -32.74 11.90
N GLY A 469 -10.87 -33.96 12.45
CA GLY A 469 -11.28 -34.25 13.83
C GLY A 469 -12.75 -34.61 13.98
N HIS A 470 -13.03 -35.58 14.84
CA HIS A 470 -14.35 -36.14 15.10
C HIS A 470 -15.14 -35.29 16.11
N GLU A 471 -15.80 -34.20 15.71
CA GLU A 471 -16.90 -33.62 16.52
C GLU A 471 -17.96 -32.95 15.63
N LEU A 472 -18.87 -33.76 15.07
CA LEU A 472 -20.15 -33.29 14.55
C LEU A 472 -21.20 -33.41 15.67
N ASN A 473 -21.10 -32.57 16.70
CA ASN A 473 -22.15 -32.51 17.71
C ASN A 473 -23.31 -31.63 17.23
N ALA A 474 -24.47 -32.29 17.15
CA ALA A 474 -25.87 -31.88 17.09
C ALA A 474 -26.23 -30.42 16.71
N HIS A 475 -27.27 -30.33 15.85
CA HIS A 475 -27.94 -29.12 15.41
C HIS A 475 -28.04 -28.02 16.49
N PRO A 476 -27.77 -26.74 16.14
CA PRO A 476 -27.83 -25.65 17.10
C PRO A 476 -29.30 -25.42 17.50
N THR A 477 -29.63 -25.72 18.76
CA THR A 477 -30.87 -25.25 19.37
C THR A 477 -30.70 -23.77 19.74
N LEU A 478 -31.58 -22.92 19.21
CA LEU A 478 -31.58 -21.46 19.44
C LEU A 478 -31.89 -21.15 20.91
N SER A 479 -30.83 -21.03 21.71
CA SER A 479 -30.85 -20.54 23.10
C SER A 479 -30.11 -19.20 23.18
N LEU A 480 -30.43 -18.35 24.16
CA LEU A 480 -29.69 -17.10 24.42
C LEU A 480 -28.19 -17.35 24.68
N LYS A 481 -27.85 -18.51 25.27
CA LYS A 481 -26.45 -18.99 25.41
C LYS A 481 -25.85 -19.44 24.07
N SER A 482 -26.67 -19.83 23.10
CA SER A 482 -26.24 -20.15 21.73
C SER A 482 -25.88 -18.90 20.94
N LEU A 483 -26.50 -17.74 21.22
CA LEU A 483 -26.21 -16.47 20.54
C LEU A 483 -24.77 -16.01 20.79
N LEU A 484 -24.26 -16.22 22.03
CA LEU A 484 -22.86 -15.95 22.40
C LEU A 484 -21.87 -17.00 21.85
N ARG A 485 -22.36 -18.13 21.37
CA ARG A 485 -21.56 -19.18 20.70
C ARG A 485 -21.58 -19.05 19.18
N LEU A 486 -22.42 -18.19 18.62
CA LEU A 486 -22.43 -17.91 17.18
C LEU A 486 -21.06 -17.39 16.76
N SER A 487 -20.53 -17.97 15.70
CA SER A 487 -19.31 -17.52 15.06
C SER A 487 -19.57 -17.37 13.58
N PRO A 488 -19.01 -16.34 12.90
CA PRO A 488 -19.14 -16.24 11.44
C PRO A 488 -18.64 -17.51 10.74
N LEU A 489 -17.66 -18.19 11.34
CA LEU A 489 -17.07 -19.43 10.85
C LEU A 489 -18.07 -20.57 10.61
N GLN A 490 -19.24 -20.55 11.25
CA GLN A 490 -20.28 -21.58 11.07
C GLN A 490 -21.05 -21.37 9.75
N PHE A 491 -21.13 -20.15 9.24
CA PHE A 491 -22.02 -19.76 8.14
C PHE A 491 -21.27 -19.23 6.92
N VAL A 492 -19.97 -19.04 7.05
CA VAL A 492 -19.13 -18.47 6.02
C VAL A 492 -18.80 -19.53 4.97
N PRO A 493 -18.97 -19.26 3.66
CA PRO A 493 -18.57 -20.21 2.63
C PRO A 493 -17.02 -20.35 2.60
N PRO A 494 -16.49 -21.56 2.33
CA PRO A 494 -15.05 -21.85 2.33
C PRO A 494 -14.39 -21.34 1.04
N ILE A 495 -14.56 -20.05 0.73
CA ILE A 495 -13.98 -19.41 -0.44
C ILE A 495 -12.48 -19.14 -0.21
N SER A 496 -12.07 -18.96 1.05
CA SER A 496 -10.67 -18.87 1.48
C SER A 496 -10.15 -20.15 2.13
N GLY A 497 -8.85 -20.16 2.44
CA GLY A 497 -8.21 -21.25 3.18
C GLY A 497 -8.93 -21.49 4.51
N ALA A 498 -9.10 -20.50 5.38
CA ALA A 498 -9.70 -20.70 6.70
C ALA A 498 -10.73 -19.64 7.11
N GLY A 499 -10.64 -18.41 6.60
CA GLY A 499 -11.70 -17.42 6.80
C GLY A 499 -11.39 -15.99 6.39
N GLU A 500 -10.15 -15.68 5.98
CA GLU A 500 -9.74 -14.30 5.69
C GLU A 500 -10.53 -13.63 4.55
N PHE A 501 -10.89 -14.33 3.47
CA PHE A 501 -11.74 -13.74 2.41
C PHE A 501 -13.05 -13.24 3.01
N SER A 502 -13.64 -14.06 3.84
CA SER A 502 -14.95 -13.85 4.41
C SER A 502 -14.96 -12.79 5.48
N PHE A 503 -13.87 -12.66 6.24
CA PHE A 503 -13.64 -11.50 7.10
C PHE A 503 -13.76 -10.19 6.30
N PHE A 504 -13.01 -10.04 5.22
CA PHE A 504 -13.09 -8.82 4.40
C PHE A 504 -14.46 -8.66 3.74
N PHE A 505 -15.00 -9.72 3.15
CA PHE A 505 -16.29 -9.66 2.46
C PHE A 505 -17.44 -9.26 3.40
N LEU A 506 -17.51 -9.85 4.60
CA LEU A 506 -18.51 -9.50 5.62
C LEU A 506 -18.35 -8.07 6.13
N ASN A 507 -17.12 -7.56 6.26
CA ASN A 507 -16.88 -6.15 6.56
C ASN A 507 -17.41 -5.24 5.44
N GLY A 508 -17.22 -5.62 4.18
CA GLY A 508 -17.81 -4.91 3.04
C GLY A 508 -19.33 -4.87 3.08
N ILE A 509 -19.97 -6.00 3.37
CA ILE A 509 -21.44 -6.07 3.57
C ILE A 509 -21.86 -5.16 4.73
N ALA A 510 -21.15 -5.21 5.86
CA ALA A 510 -21.45 -4.39 7.03
C ALA A 510 -21.38 -2.88 6.70
N VAL A 511 -20.42 -2.45 5.87
CA VAL A 511 -20.34 -1.05 5.39
C VAL A 511 -21.53 -0.66 4.50
N VAL A 512 -22.00 -1.58 3.65
CA VAL A 512 -23.19 -1.33 2.81
C VAL A 512 -24.44 -1.22 3.67
N ILE A 513 -24.63 -2.13 4.63
CA ILE A 513 -25.74 -2.12 5.59
C ILE A 513 -25.70 -0.84 6.43
N GLU A 514 -24.54 -0.49 6.99
CA GLU A 514 -24.31 0.75 7.74
C GLU A 514 -24.73 1.97 6.92
N GLY A 515 -24.32 2.05 5.65
CA GLY A 515 -24.70 3.14 4.75
C GLY A 515 -26.21 3.19 4.46
N ALA A 516 -26.86 2.04 4.29
CA ALA A 516 -28.31 1.96 4.06
C ALA A 516 -29.10 2.39 5.31
N VAL A 517 -28.72 1.90 6.50
CA VAL A 517 -29.33 2.27 7.78
C VAL A 517 -29.11 3.75 8.06
N ALA A 518 -27.90 4.28 7.85
CA ALA A 518 -27.61 5.70 8.03
C ALA A 518 -28.49 6.57 7.12
N ARG A 519 -28.68 6.19 5.85
CA ARG A 519 -29.59 6.91 4.92
C ARG A 519 -31.04 6.85 5.39
N PHE A 520 -31.52 5.68 5.81
CA PHE A 520 -32.88 5.48 6.31
C PHE A 520 -33.17 6.31 7.57
N VAL A 521 -32.27 6.26 8.55
CA VAL A 521 -32.38 7.05 9.79
C VAL A 521 -32.37 8.54 9.46
N THR A 522 -31.45 8.97 8.59
CA THR A 522 -31.32 10.38 8.19
C THR A 522 -32.60 10.88 7.51
N GLN A 523 -33.22 10.09 6.62
CA GLN A 523 -34.49 10.46 5.97
C GLN A 523 -35.66 10.63 6.95
N ARG A 524 -35.63 9.95 8.09
CA ARG A 524 -36.69 10.03 9.12
C ARG A 524 -36.48 11.15 10.14
N ARG A 525 -35.32 11.78 10.18
CA ARG A 525 -35.04 12.86 11.13
C ARG A 525 -35.60 14.18 10.63
N LYS A 526 -36.03 15.06 11.55
CA LYS A 526 -36.33 16.44 11.18
C LYS A 526 -35.03 17.14 10.75
N ARG A 527 -35.12 18.03 9.76
CA ARG A 527 -34.02 18.94 9.44
C ARG A 527 -34.07 20.11 10.41
N SER A 528 -32.90 20.53 10.89
CA SER A 528 -32.74 21.81 11.58
C SER A 528 -32.99 22.96 10.60
N ASN A 529 -33.31 24.15 11.12
CA ASN A 529 -33.44 25.39 10.33
C ASN A 529 -32.20 25.69 9.48
N ASN A 530 -31.03 25.17 9.86
CA ASN A 530 -29.77 25.34 9.12
C ASN A 530 -29.56 24.27 8.02
N GLY A 531 -30.58 23.49 7.67
CA GLY A 531 -30.53 22.45 6.63
C GLY A 531 -29.73 21.19 7.00
N LYS A 532 -29.11 21.15 8.18
CA LYS A 532 -28.43 19.97 8.73
C LYS A 532 -29.43 19.08 9.46
N TRP A 533 -29.22 17.77 9.40
CA TRP A 533 -30.00 16.81 10.19
C TRP A 533 -29.61 16.92 11.66
N PHE A 534 -30.55 16.68 12.57
CA PHE A 534 -30.23 16.63 13.99
C PHE A 534 -29.35 15.40 14.28
N ASP A 535 -28.13 15.64 14.75
CA ASP A 535 -27.28 14.62 15.35
C ASP A 535 -27.82 14.29 16.74
N MET A 536 -27.92 12.99 17.05
CA MET A 536 -28.40 12.51 18.33
C MET A 536 -27.23 12.13 19.22
N TRP A 537 -27.35 12.33 20.54
CA TRP A 537 -26.29 12.02 21.51
C TRP A 537 -25.82 10.55 21.42
N TYR A 538 -26.72 9.64 21.01
CA TYR A 538 -26.44 8.21 20.88
C TYR A 538 -25.76 7.80 19.57
N ASP A 539 -25.68 8.69 18.56
CA ASP A 539 -25.18 8.31 17.23
C ASP A 539 -23.73 7.83 17.29
N THR A 540 -22.88 8.55 18.02
CA THR A 540 -21.46 8.19 18.15
C THR A 540 -21.27 6.90 18.97
N PRO A 541 -21.83 6.76 20.18
CA PRO A 541 -21.72 5.52 20.95
C PRO A 541 -22.25 4.29 20.21
N ILE A 542 -23.43 4.38 19.57
CA ILE A 542 -24.01 3.27 18.81
C ILE A 542 -23.12 2.90 17.63
N SER A 543 -22.59 3.88 16.90
CA SER A 543 -21.73 3.61 15.75
C SER A 543 -20.40 2.97 16.16
N VAL A 544 -19.82 3.39 17.30
CA VAL A 544 -18.63 2.75 17.88
C VAL A 544 -18.93 1.32 18.31
N LEU A 545 -20.04 1.09 19.02
CA LEU A 545 -20.46 -0.24 19.44
C LEU A 545 -20.70 -1.18 18.24
N TRP A 546 -21.39 -0.69 17.20
CA TRP A 546 -21.56 -1.40 15.93
C TRP A 546 -20.22 -1.75 15.29
N THR A 547 -19.32 -0.77 15.19
CA THR A 547 -18.00 -0.95 14.57
C THR A 547 -17.19 -2.02 15.31
N LEU A 548 -17.11 -1.93 16.63
CA LEU A 548 -16.41 -2.93 17.46
C LEU A 548 -17.05 -4.31 17.34
N THR A 549 -18.38 -4.38 17.36
CA THR A 549 -19.11 -5.65 17.22
C THR A 549 -18.79 -6.31 15.89
N VAL A 550 -18.86 -5.57 14.79
CA VAL A 550 -18.53 -6.08 13.45
C VAL A 550 -17.08 -6.57 13.39
N LEU A 551 -16.12 -5.76 13.84
CA LEU A 551 -14.69 -6.09 13.78
C LEU A 551 -14.35 -7.32 14.65
N LEU A 552 -14.86 -7.38 15.88
CA LEU A 552 -14.58 -8.49 16.80
C LEU A 552 -15.31 -9.77 16.39
N PHE A 553 -16.53 -9.67 15.87
CA PHE A 553 -17.28 -10.82 15.41
C PHE A 553 -16.67 -11.41 14.15
N THR A 554 -16.52 -10.60 13.10
CA THR A 554 -15.93 -11.05 11.83
C THR A 554 -14.45 -11.42 11.97
N GLY A 555 -13.71 -10.75 12.87
CA GLY A 555 -12.31 -11.01 13.13
C GLY A 555 -12.01 -12.41 13.66
N GLN A 556 -13.00 -13.13 14.20
CA GLN A 556 -12.86 -14.56 14.52
C GLN A 556 -12.50 -15.38 13.26
N ALA A 557 -13.06 -15.03 12.10
CA ALA A 557 -12.76 -15.74 10.85
C ALA A 557 -11.32 -15.49 10.37
N PHE A 558 -10.82 -14.27 10.58
CA PHE A 558 -9.44 -13.91 10.29
C PHE A 558 -8.46 -14.66 11.20
N VAL A 559 -8.73 -14.63 12.51
CA VAL A 559 -7.89 -15.29 13.53
C VAL A 559 -7.84 -16.80 13.37
N GLU A 560 -8.94 -17.44 12.99
CA GLU A 560 -8.95 -18.89 12.74
C GLU A 560 -7.91 -19.28 11.69
N GLY A 561 -7.76 -18.47 10.63
CA GLY A 561 -6.72 -18.69 9.64
C GLY A 561 -5.31 -18.57 10.19
N TRP A 562 -5.09 -17.64 11.12
CA TRP A 562 -3.80 -17.46 11.78
C TRP A 562 -3.45 -18.61 12.73
N ILE A 563 -4.44 -19.12 13.46
CA ILE A 563 -4.28 -20.29 14.32
C ILE A 563 -3.94 -21.52 13.48
N ARG A 564 -4.70 -21.77 12.41
CA ARG A 564 -4.54 -22.97 11.59
C ARG A 564 -3.31 -22.96 10.68
N SER A 565 -2.85 -21.79 10.28
CA SER A 565 -1.59 -21.63 9.54
C SER A 565 -0.36 -21.69 10.44
N GLY A 566 -0.54 -21.65 11.77
CA GLY A 566 0.56 -21.63 12.73
C GLY A 566 1.17 -20.25 12.96
N ILE A 567 0.65 -19.20 12.31
CA ILE A 567 1.12 -17.81 12.44
C ILE A 567 1.02 -17.34 13.89
N SER A 568 -0.12 -17.56 14.55
CA SER A 568 -0.31 -17.12 15.95
C SER A 568 0.67 -17.81 16.91
N ARG A 569 0.97 -19.09 16.64
CA ARG A 569 1.92 -19.86 17.44
C ARG A 569 3.35 -19.42 17.19
N GLU A 570 3.72 -19.18 15.93
CA GLU A 570 5.03 -18.67 15.54
C GLU A 570 5.34 -17.31 16.18
N LEU A 571 4.36 -16.39 16.20
CA LEU A 571 4.52 -15.11 16.89
C LEU A 571 4.69 -15.28 18.40
N GLY A 572 4.02 -16.27 18.99
CA GLY A 572 4.09 -16.59 20.41
C GLY A 572 5.44 -17.16 20.87
N LEU A 573 6.24 -17.74 19.97
CA LEU A 573 7.56 -18.32 20.28
C LEU A 573 8.55 -17.33 20.92
N ILE A 574 8.31 -16.03 20.81
CA ILE A 574 9.12 -15.00 21.48
C ILE A 574 9.07 -15.15 23.02
N PHE A 575 8.05 -15.83 23.54
CA PHE A 575 7.82 -16.05 24.97
C PHE A 575 8.03 -17.49 25.43
N ASP A 576 8.32 -18.42 24.51
CA ASP A 576 8.75 -19.80 24.80
C ASP A 576 10.27 -19.83 25.02
#